data_AF-A0A2D6JC92-F1
#
_entry.id   AF-A0A2D6JC92-F1
#
_cell.length_a   1.000
_cell.length_b   1.000
_cell.length_c   1.000
_cell.angle_alpha   90.00
_cell.angle_beta   90.00
_cell.angle_gamma   90.00
#
_symmetry.space_group_name_H-M   'P 1'
#
loop_
_entity.id
_entity.type
_entity.pdbx_description
1 polymer ?
#
loop_
_entity_poly.entity_id
_entity_poly.type
_entity_poly.pdbx_seq_one_letter_code
_entity_poly.pdbx_strand_id
1 'polypeptide(L)'
;MTSSRIPGFYKLSPKERLDIIAEFSGISEEERRFLEKSYLTTEQADKMVENVVGSFPIPLGFAANFLINGKDYIIPMATEEPSVIAAASNAAKISRVRGGIKSEATTPVMIGQIHLSGVSNQDEAEEKILSEKDNIIETCNSCDSTLVSLGGGAKGLEIRKLGKTMVVHLLVDCRDAMGANAVNTMAERIAPLLEELSGGKAVLRILSNLAVHRLVKSSAVFDKEELGGEEIVDAIVDVSEIAKTDIYRASTHNKGVMNGISALVLATGNDTRAVEAGVHSYAGKGESYIPVTSFSKNSEGDLVGELEVPMAVGIVGGATKIHPVAKTNLKVLGISSAAELAEIAGAVGLCQNFAALKALTSEGIQKGHMKLHARKIESEKMGTSSGLNNSDPNEKL
;
A
#
# COMPACT_ATOMS: atom_id res chain seq x y z
N MET A 1 3.97 26.51 2.75
CA MET A 1 2.52 26.34 2.42
C MET A 1 1.84 25.34 3.37
N THR A 2 0.53 25.46 3.64
CA THR A 2 -0.23 24.53 4.51
C THR A 2 -1.29 23.68 3.81
N SER A 3 -1.61 23.94 2.53
CA SER A 3 -2.61 23.17 1.78
C SER A 3 -1.97 22.35 0.66
N SER A 4 -2.46 21.12 0.49
CA SER A 4 -2.12 20.24 -0.63
C SER A 4 -2.91 20.59 -1.90
N ARG A 5 -3.85 21.54 -1.85
CA ARG A 5 -4.59 22.03 -3.03
C ARG A 5 -3.69 22.94 -3.86
N ILE A 6 -3.15 22.41 -4.95
CA ILE A 6 -2.20 23.11 -5.81
C ILE A 6 -2.79 23.26 -7.23
N PRO A 7 -3.42 24.39 -7.55
CA PRO A 7 -3.99 24.64 -8.88
C PRO A 7 -2.93 24.54 -9.98
N GLY A 8 -3.22 23.76 -11.03
CA GLY A 8 -2.33 23.67 -12.18
C GLY A 8 -1.01 22.91 -11.95
N PHE A 9 -0.86 22.16 -10.84
CA PHE A 9 0.36 21.41 -10.52
C PHE A 9 0.90 20.55 -11.68
N TYR A 10 0.00 19.89 -12.42
CA TYR A 10 0.34 19.07 -13.58
C TYR A 10 0.88 19.86 -14.78
N LYS A 11 0.69 21.18 -14.83
CA LYS A 11 1.22 22.07 -15.89
C LYS A 11 2.64 22.56 -15.61
N LEU A 12 3.07 22.49 -14.36
CA LEU A 12 4.39 22.96 -13.93
C LEU A 12 5.50 22.03 -14.43
N SER A 13 6.71 22.55 -14.56
CA SER A 13 7.92 21.76 -14.81
C SER A 13 8.27 20.87 -13.60
N PRO A 14 9.03 19.78 -13.78
CA PRO A 14 9.49 18.96 -12.66
C PRO A 14 10.19 19.74 -11.54
N LYS A 15 10.99 20.75 -11.90
CA LYS A 15 11.70 21.60 -10.93
C LYS A 15 10.74 22.43 -10.08
N GLU A 16 9.79 23.12 -10.72
CA GLU A 16 8.78 23.92 -10.01
C GLU A 16 7.90 23.05 -9.10
N ARG A 17 7.55 21.84 -9.54
CA ARG A 17 6.83 20.88 -8.69
C ARG A 17 7.63 20.53 -7.44
N LEU A 18 8.92 20.25 -7.61
CA LEU A 18 9.82 19.93 -6.51
C LEU A 18 10.01 21.11 -5.54
N ASP A 19 10.08 22.34 -6.05
CA ASP A 19 10.11 23.55 -5.21
C ASP A 19 8.88 23.63 -4.29
N ILE A 20 7.69 23.40 -4.83
CA ILE A 20 6.44 23.40 -4.05
C ILE A 20 6.43 22.28 -3.00
N ILE A 21 6.87 21.08 -3.37
CA ILE A 21 6.95 19.95 -2.43
C ILE A 21 7.92 20.27 -1.29
N ALA A 22 9.07 20.87 -1.61
CA ALA A 22 10.07 21.25 -0.62
C ALA A 22 9.53 22.30 0.37
N GLU A 23 8.84 23.32 -0.15
CA GLU A 23 8.22 24.36 0.69
C GLU A 23 7.05 23.83 1.53
N PHE A 24 6.27 22.88 1.00
CA PHE A 24 5.15 22.27 1.73
C PHE A 24 5.63 21.39 2.90
N SER A 25 6.70 20.62 2.69
CA SER A 25 7.15 19.60 3.64
C SER A 25 8.36 20.00 4.51
N GLY A 26 9.03 21.11 4.19
CA GLY A 26 10.23 21.54 4.90
C GLY A 26 11.41 20.56 4.76
N ILE A 27 11.48 19.84 3.64
CA ILE A 27 12.66 19.02 3.33
C ILE A 27 13.87 19.91 3.00
N SER A 28 15.05 19.45 3.38
CA SER A 28 16.33 20.12 3.15
C SER A 28 16.76 20.05 1.68
N GLU A 29 17.74 20.87 1.31
CA GLU A 29 18.35 20.83 -0.04
C GLU A 29 19.05 19.50 -0.34
N GLU A 30 19.50 18.75 0.68
CA GLU A 30 20.01 17.39 0.49
C GLU A 30 18.89 16.40 0.15
N GLU A 31 17.82 16.42 0.94
CA GLU A 31 16.64 15.57 0.72
C GLU A 31 15.97 15.86 -0.63
N ARG A 32 15.91 17.14 -1.02
CA ARG A 32 15.47 17.59 -2.34
C ARG A 32 16.30 16.95 -3.46
N ARG A 33 17.63 16.92 -3.33
CA ARG A 33 18.53 16.29 -4.32
C ARG A 33 18.30 14.78 -4.43
N PHE A 34 17.95 14.11 -3.33
CA PHE A 34 17.58 12.68 -3.39
C PHE A 34 16.35 12.46 -4.28
N LEU A 35 15.31 13.31 -4.16
CA LEU A 35 14.10 13.21 -4.99
C LEU A 35 14.38 13.54 -6.47
N GLU A 36 15.19 14.56 -6.75
CA GLU A 36 15.46 14.98 -8.12
C GLU A 36 16.26 13.95 -8.93
N LYS A 37 17.27 13.33 -8.30
CA LYS A 37 18.19 12.42 -8.98
C LYS A 37 17.86 10.94 -8.80
N SER A 38 16.83 10.61 -8.00
CA SER A 38 16.53 9.25 -7.56
C SER A 38 17.80 8.53 -7.06
N TYR A 39 18.51 9.20 -6.15
CA TYR A 39 19.87 8.80 -5.78
C TYR A 39 19.87 7.59 -4.84
N LEU A 40 20.32 6.44 -5.36
CA LEU A 40 20.73 5.26 -4.61
C LEU A 40 22.08 4.82 -5.20
N THR A 41 23.14 4.83 -4.40
CA THR A 41 24.45 4.38 -4.89
C THR A 41 24.48 2.86 -5.05
N THR A 42 25.37 2.34 -5.90
CA THR A 42 25.55 0.90 -6.05
C THR A 42 25.95 0.24 -4.73
N GLU A 43 26.77 0.89 -3.90
CA GLU A 43 27.16 0.38 -2.58
C GLU A 43 26.00 0.38 -1.57
N GLN A 44 25.06 1.31 -1.69
CA GLN A 44 23.84 1.29 -0.88
C GLN A 44 22.92 0.16 -1.35
N ALA A 45 22.75 0.01 -2.66
CA ALA A 45 21.94 -1.05 -3.25
C ALA A 45 22.51 -2.46 -2.93
N ASP A 46 23.83 -2.63 -2.99
CA ASP A 46 24.53 -3.90 -2.67
C ASP A 46 24.38 -4.34 -1.21
N LYS A 47 24.03 -3.40 -0.31
CA LYS A 47 23.66 -3.71 1.08
C LYS A 47 22.19 -4.07 1.26
N MET A 48 21.36 -3.85 0.24
CA MET A 48 19.92 -4.10 0.29
C MET A 48 19.55 -5.47 -0.27
N VAL A 49 20.22 -5.91 -1.33
CA VAL A 49 19.94 -7.17 -2.03
C VAL A 49 21.23 -7.77 -2.59
N GLU A 50 21.19 -9.03 -3.00
CA GLU A 50 22.35 -9.77 -3.50
C GLU A 50 22.64 -9.49 -4.99
N ASN A 51 23.89 -9.70 -5.41
CA ASN A 51 24.34 -9.67 -6.82
C ASN A 51 24.07 -8.34 -7.55
N VAL A 52 24.26 -7.22 -6.87
CA VAL A 52 23.96 -5.88 -7.42
C VAL A 52 25.00 -5.44 -8.43
N VAL A 53 24.52 -4.97 -9.59
CA VAL A 53 25.34 -4.32 -10.65
C VAL A 53 24.91 -2.88 -10.96
N GLY A 54 23.79 -2.44 -10.38
CA GLY A 54 23.20 -1.12 -10.63
C GLY A 54 21.80 -1.00 -10.04
N SER A 55 21.11 0.09 -10.36
CA SER A 55 19.74 0.40 -9.91
C SER A 55 18.79 0.60 -11.10
N PHE A 56 17.53 0.17 -10.96
CA PHE A 56 16.48 0.36 -11.96
C PHE A 56 15.53 1.50 -11.53
N PRO A 57 15.47 2.63 -12.26
CA PRO A 57 14.63 3.75 -11.87
C PRO A 57 13.16 3.55 -12.27
N ILE A 58 12.25 3.81 -11.34
CA ILE A 58 10.80 3.97 -11.58
C ILE A 58 10.45 5.46 -11.47
N PRO A 59 9.60 6.01 -12.36
CA PRO A 59 9.18 7.40 -12.25
C PRO A 59 8.54 7.70 -10.89
N LEU A 60 9.00 8.77 -10.24
CA LEU A 60 8.43 9.28 -8.99
C LEU A 60 7.66 10.57 -9.28
N GLY A 61 6.40 10.61 -8.85
CA GLY A 61 5.58 11.83 -8.86
C GLY A 61 4.83 12.00 -7.55
N PHE A 62 4.05 13.08 -7.47
CA PHE A 62 3.31 13.43 -6.27
C PHE A 62 1.86 13.73 -6.61
N ALA A 63 0.93 13.08 -5.92
CA ALA A 63 -0.49 13.38 -6.03
C ALA A 63 -0.89 14.46 -5.02
N ALA A 64 -1.56 15.49 -5.52
CA ALA A 64 -1.99 16.65 -4.76
C ALA A 64 -3.45 16.52 -4.29
N ASN A 65 -3.90 17.50 -3.51
CA ASN A 65 -5.28 17.70 -3.06
C ASN A 65 -5.79 16.75 -1.97
N PHE A 66 -5.01 15.78 -1.49
CA PHE A 66 -5.49 14.88 -0.44
C PHE A 66 -5.74 15.65 0.86
N LEU A 67 -6.98 15.53 1.35
CA LEU A 67 -7.42 15.94 2.68
C LEU A 67 -7.90 14.66 3.37
N ILE A 68 -7.14 14.17 4.34
CA ILE A 68 -7.42 12.92 5.04
C ILE A 68 -7.53 13.24 6.52
N ASN A 69 -8.66 12.90 7.15
CA ASN A 69 -8.93 13.19 8.55
C ASN A 69 -8.73 14.68 8.93
N GLY A 70 -9.01 15.59 8.00
CA GLY A 70 -8.82 17.03 8.19
C GLY A 70 -7.39 17.54 8.03
N LYS A 71 -6.42 16.67 7.68
CA LYS A 71 -5.03 17.04 7.41
C LYS A 71 -4.72 16.95 5.92
N ASP A 72 -4.03 17.97 5.40
CA ASP A 72 -3.58 18.04 4.01
C ASP A 72 -2.31 17.18 3.79
N TYR A 73 -2.31 16.38 2.72
CA TYR A 73 -1.16 15.57 2.32
C TYR A 73 -0.83 15.73 0.84
N ILE A 74 0.47 15.71 0.52
CA ILE A 74 0.99 15.52 -0.84
C ILE A 74 1.58 14.12 -0.91
N ILE A 75 1.00 13.25 -1.73
CA ILE A 75 1.25 11.81 -1.70
C ILE A 75 2.34 11.43 -2.70
N PRO A 76 3.51 10.91 -2.28
CA PRO A 76 4.51 10.37 -3.19
C PRO A 76 4.00 9.07 -3.83
N MET A 77 4.19 8.92 -5.14
CA MET A 77 3.76 7.76 -5.91
C MET A 77 4.83 7.38 -6.93
N ALA A 78 5.35 6.16 -6.84
CA ALA A 78 6.32 5.60 -7.78
C ALA A 78 5.61 4.62 -8.71
N THR A 79 5.47 4.97 -9.99
CA THR A 79 4.77 4.14 -10.98
C THR A 79 5.20 4.48 -12.41
N GLU A 80 5.27 3.46 -13.25
CA GLU A 80 5.49 3.54 -14.69
C GLU A 80 4.20 3.77 -15.49
N GLU A 81 3.04 3.54 -14.86
CA GLU A 81 1.75 3.59 -15.54
C GLU A 81 1.26 5.05 -15.69
N PRO A 82 0.99 5.52 -16.92
CA PRO A 82 0.43 6.84 -17.14
C PRO A 82 -0.91 7.03 -16.43
N SER A 83 -1.29 8.28 -16.19
CA SER A 83 -2.56 8.70 -15.59
C SER A 83 -2.80 8.30 -14.12
N VAL A 84 -2.09 7.33 -13.55
CA VAL A 84 -2.33 6.87 -12.16
C VAL A 84 -2.27 8.03 -11.15
N ILE A 85 -1.17 8.79 -11.13
CA ILE A 85 -0.98 9.93 -10.22
C ILE A 85 -2.00 11.05 -10.47
N ALA A 86 -2.36 11.27 -11.74
CA ALA A 86 -3.32 12.29 -12.13
C ALA A 86 -4.76 11.92 -11.68
N ALA A 87 -5.12 10.65 -11.82
CA ALA A 87 -6.40 10.09 -11.40
C ALA A 87 -6.57 10.21 -9.88
N ALA A 88 -5.57 9.78 -9.09
CA ALA A 88 -5.54 9.97 -7.64
C ALA A 88 -5.74 11.45 -7.25
N SER A 89 -4.97 12.35 -7.86
CA SER A 89 -5.05 13.79 -7.58
C SER A 89 -6.43 14.40 -7.89
N ASN A 90 -7.07 13.93 -8.97
CA ASN A 90 -8.39 14.41 -9.39
C ASN A 90 -9.49 13.90 -8.45
N ALA A 91 -9.45 12.62 -8.11
CA ALA A 91 -10.36 12.01 -7.14
C ALA A 91 -10.28 12.71 -5.77
N ALA A 92 -9.07 12.94 -5.27
CA ALA A 92 -8.86 13.66 -4.02
C ALA A 92 -9.43 15.09 -4.10
N LYS A 93 -9.26 15.79 -5.22
CA LYS A 93 -9.85 17.12 -5.40
C LYS A 93 -11.39 17.10 -5.32
N ILE A 94 -12.03 16.09 -5.90
CA ILE A 94 -13.49 15.94 -5.88
C ILE A 94 -13.99 15.64 -4.46
N SER A 95 -13.36 14.71 -3.75
CA SER A 95 -13.77 14.36 -2.38
C SER A 95 -13.63 15.53 -1.40
N ARG A 96 -12.65 16.44 -1.62
CA ARG A 96 -12.49 17.65 -0.78
C ARG A 96 -13.75 18.50 -0.69
N VAL A 97 -14.60 18.53 -1.73
CA VAL A 97 -15.83 19.34 -1.73
C VAL A 97 -16.77 18.91 -0.60
N ARG A 98 -16.75 17.63 -0.24
CA ARG A 98 -17.54 17.05 0.86
C ARG A 98 -16.68 16.70 2.09
N GLY A 99 -15.57 17.42 2.28
CA GLY A 99 -14.75 17.32 3.49
C GLY A 99 -13.56 16.35 3.39
N GLY A 100 -13.30 15.77 2.21
CA GLY A 100 -12.17 14.87 1.98
C GLY A 100 -12.47 13.42 2.32
N ILE A 101 -11.42 12.69 2.72
CA ILE A 101 -11.47 11.28 3.05
C ILE A 101 -11.37 11.11 4.56
N LYS A 102 -12.20 10.24 5.14
CA LYS A 102 -12.04 9.73 6.50
C LYS A 102 -11.34 8.39 6.44
N SER A 103 -10.36 8.16 7.29
CA SER A 103 -9.69 6.87 7.35
C SER A 103 -9.28 6.51 8.78
N GLU A 104 -9.32 5.22 9.09
CA GLU A 104 -8.93 4.70 10.40
C GLU A 104 -8.19 3.38 10.22
N ALA A 105 -7.07 3.21 10.92
CA ALA A 105 -6.34 1.95 10.97
C ALA A 105 -6.51 1.26 12.33
N THR A 106 -6.60 -0.07 12.31
CA THR A 106 -6.57 -0.87 13.55
C THR A 106 -5.18 -0.88 14.17
N THR A 107 -5.07 -1.37 15.41
CA THR A 107 -3.78 -1.68 16.02
C THR A 107 -2.93 -2.55 15.08
N PRO A 108 -1.61 -2.28 14.92
CA PRO A 108 -0.76 -2.94 13.92
C PRO A 108 -0.37 -4.38 14.31
N VAL A 109 -1.37 -5.26 14.44
CA VAL A 109 -1.20 -6.66 14.84
C VAL A 109 -0.96 -7.54 13.63
N MET A 110 0.21 -8.18 13.60
CA MET A 110 0.58 -9.20 12.62
C MET A 110 0.39 -10.60 13.21
N ILE A 111 0.24 -11.59 12.31
CA ILE A 111 0.07 -13.01 12.67
C ILE A 111 1.38 -13.74 12.40
N GLY A 112 1.95 -14.40 13.41
CA GLY A 112 2.95 -15.46 13.26
C GLY A 112 2.29 -16.83 13.27
N GLN A 113 2.64 -17.72 12.35
CA GLN A 113 2.02 -19.03 12.23
C GLN A 113 3.02 -20.13 12.55
N ILE A 114 2.66 -20.97 13.53
CA ILE A 114 3.39 -22.17 13.89
C ILE A 114 2.52 -23.37 13.57
N HIS A 115 2.90 -24.12 12.53
CA HIS A 115 2.18 -25.32 12.12
C HIS A 115 2.76 -26.55 12.82
N LEU A 116 1.95 -27.22 13.62
CA LEU A 116 2.28 -28.42 14.38
C LEU A 116 1.67 -29.65 13.68
N SER A 117 2.54 -30.55 13.24
CA SER A 117 2.18 -31.83 12.62
C SER A 117 2.30 -32.97 13.62
N GLY A 118 1.54 -34.05 13.42
CA GLY A 118 1.65 -35.25 14.26
C GLY A 118 1.07 -35.10 15.68
N VAL A 119 0.25 -34.07 15.91
CA VAL A 119 -0.47 -33.89 17.18
C VAL A 119 -1.54 -34.97 17.32
N SER A 120 -1.37 -35.89 18.28
CA SER A 120 -2.22 -37.08 18.43
C SER A 120 -3.61 -36.74 18.97
N ASN A 121 -3.69 -35.81 19.92
CA ASN A 121 -4.94 -35.30 20.48
C ASN A 121 -4.92 -33.75 20.43
N GLN A 122 -5.61 -33.17 19.46
CA GLN A 122 -5.59 -31.73 19.25
C GLN A 122 -6.41 -30.96 20.31
N ASP A 123 -7.37 -31.57 20.98
CA ASP A 123 -8.14 -30.90 22.04
C ASP A 123 -7.28 -30.76 23.30
N GLU A 124 -6.63 -31.85 23.71
CA GLU A 124 -5.71 -31.84 24.86
C GLU A 124 -4.49 -30.92 24.63
N ALA A 125 -3.93 -30.93 23.42
CA ALA A 125 -2.85 -30.01 23.06
C ALA A 125 -3.28 -28.54 23.12
N GLU A 126 -4.49 -28.22 22.67
CA GLU A 126 -5.03 -26.87 22.77
C GLU A 126 -5.18 -26.42 24.23
N GLU A 127 -5.74 -27.28 25.10
CA GLU A 127 -5.87 -26.99 26.53
C GLU A 127 -4.51 -26.70 27.18
N LYS A 128 -3.49 -27.54 26.90
CA LYS A 128 -2.12 -27.35 27.43
C LYS A 128 -1.50 -26.04 26.95
N ILE A 129 -1.62 -25.73 25.66
CA ILE A 129 -1.08 -24.49 25.08
C ILE A 129 -1.78 -23.27 25.69
N LEU A 130 -3.10 -23.32 25.86
CA LEU A 130 -3.87 -22.24 26.46
C LEU A 130 -3.56 -22.06 27.95
N SER A 131 -3.28 -23.14 28.69
CA SER A 131 -2.86 -23.04 30.10
C SER A 131 -1.48 -22.39 30.27
N GLU A 132 -0.61 -22.49 29.27
CA GLU A 132 0.73 -21.89 29.25
C GLU A 132 0.79 -20.56 28.48
N LYS A 133 -0.38 -19.96 28.16
CA LYS A 133 -0.47 -18.76 27.32
C LYS A 133 0.41 -17.61 27.81
N ASP A 134 0.40 -17.32 29.11
CA ASP A 134 1.16 -16.21 29.68
C ASP A 134 2.67 -16.45 29.56
N ASN A 135 3.13 -17.67 29.83
CA ASN A 135 4.52 -18.08 29.67
C ASN A 135 4.96 -18.03 28.19
N ILE A 136 4.11 -18.45 27.26
CA ILE A 136 4.36 -18.32 25.82
C ILE A 136 4.51 -16.85 25.42
N ILE A 137 3.60 -15.98 25.89
CA ILE A 137 3.65 -14.54 25.59
C ILE A 137 4.91 -13.89 26.19
N GLU A 138 5.26 -14.21 27.42
CA GLU A 138 6.48 -13.73 28.08
C GLU A 138 7.74 -14.18 27.32
N THR A 139 7.78 -15.45 26.92
CA THR A 139 8.88 -16.01 26.13
C THR A 139 9.03 -15.29 24.79
N CYS A 140 7.94 -15.01 24.08
CA CYS A 140 7.96 -14.18 22.86
C CYS A 140 8.49 -12.76 23.14
N ASN A 141 7.98 -12.12 24.19
CA ASN A 141 8.32 -10.73 24.52
C ASN A 141 9.76 -10.57 25.03
N SER A 142 10.39 -11.66 25.48
CA SER A 142 11.82 -11.68 25.80
C SER A 142 12.73 -11.51 24.57
N CYS A 143 12.23 -11.74 23.35
CA CYS A 143 13.02 -11.65 22.11
C CYS A 143 13.39 -10.22 21.71
N ASP A 144 12.54 -9.24 22.03
CA ASP A 144 12.71 -7.85 21.59
C ASP A 144 12.24 -6.89 22.68
N SER A 145 13.16 -6.57 23.59
CA SER A 145 12.92 -5.60 24.66
C SER A 145 12.60 -4.20 24.15
N THR A 146 13.08 -3.82 22.96
CA THR A 146 12.79 -2.50 22.38
C THR A 146 11.34 -2.43 21.94
N LEU A 147 10.86 -3.41 21.17
CA LEU A 147 9.47 -3.47 20.74
C LEU A 147 8.50 -3.47 21.93
N VAL A 148 8.80 -4.25 22.98
CA VAL A 148 8.00 -4.29 24.21
C VAL A 148 7.99 -2.95 24.93
N SER A 149 9.15 -2.28 25.04
CA SER A 149 9.25 -0.96 25.68
C SER A 149 8.44 0.13 24.96
N LEU A 150 8.23 -0.04 23.66
CA LEU A 150 7.40 0.83 22.82
C LEU A 150 5.90 0.47 22.87
N GLY A 151 5.52 -0.47 23.74
CA GLY A 151 4.16 -0.97 23.93
C GLY A 151 3.74 -2.07 22.95
N GLY A 152 4.63 -2.52 22.07
CA GLY A 152 4.39 -3.61 21.12
C GLY A 152 4.52 -5.01 21.73
N GLY A 153 4.86 -5.98 20.91
CA GLY A 153 5.14 -7.36 21.30
C GLY A 153 3.94 -8.30 21.15
N ALA A 154 4.12 -9.56 21.53
CA ALA A 154 3.07 -10.57 21.56
C ALA A 154 1.93 -10.15 22.50
N LYS A 155 0.70 -10.18 21.98
CA LYS A 155 -0.54 -9.78 22.68
C LYS A 155 -1.48 -10.95 22.93
N GLY A 156 -1.32 -12.03 22.19
CA GLY A 156 -2.23 -13.16 22.30
C GLY A 156 -1.86 -14.29 21.36
N LEU A 157 -2.66 -15.34 21.42
CA LEU A 157 -2.57 -16.47 20.53
C LEU A 157 -3.96 -16.97 20.16
N GLU A 158 -4.09 -17.53 18.97
CA GLU A 158 -5.29 -18.23 18.49
C GLU A 158 -4.88 -19.61 17.98
N ILE A 159 -5.74 -20.61 18.15
CA ILE A 159 -5.45 -21.98 17.74
C ILE A 159 -6.47 -22.40 16.69
N ARG A 160 -5.98 -23.02 15.61
CA ARG A 160 -6.79 -23.52 14.51
C ARG A 160 -6.47 -24.98 14.26
N LYS A 161 -7.50 -25.79 14.03
CA LYS A 161 -7.40 -27.22 13.75
C LYS A 161 -7.71 -27.47 12.27
N LEU A 162 -6.70 -27.83 11.49
CA LEU A 162 -6.77 -28.05 10.04
C LEU A 162 -6.51 -29.53 9.73
N GLY A 163 -7.54 -30.35 9.92
CA GLY A 163 -7.42 -31.80 9.76
C GLY A 163 -6.39 -32.36 10.74
N LYS A 164 -5.28 -32.91 10.23
CA LYS A 164 -4.19 -33.47 11.05
C LYS A 164 -3.15 -32.44 11.54
N THR A 165 -3.27 -31.19 11.10
CA THR A 165 -2.34 -30.12 11.47
C THR A 165 -3.03 -29.17 12.44
N MET A 166 -2.37 -28.89 13.56
CA MET A 166 -2.75 -27.79 14.44
C MET A 166 -1.93 -26.55 14.06
N VAL A 167 -2.53 -25.38 14.06
CA VAL A 167 -1.83 -24.12 13.79
C VAL A 167 -2.02 -23.19 14.98
N VAL A 168 -0.91 -22.73 15.56
CA VAL A 168 -0.90 -21.68 16.56
C VAL A 168 -0.59 -20.36 15.85
N HIS A 169 -1.52 -19.43 15.89
CA HIS A 169 -1.32 -18.05 15.51
C HIS A 169 -0.81 -17.27 16.73
N LEU A 170 0.35 -16.63 16.62
CA LEU A 170 0.82 -15.63 17.54
C LEU A 170 0.40 -14.24 17.04
N LEU A 171 -0.31 -13.48 17.88
CA LEU A 171 -0.73 -12.12 17.57
C LEU A 171 0.29 -11.12 18.11
N VAL A 172 0.99 -10.42 17.22
CA VAL A 172 2.12 -9.54 17.58
C VAL A 172 1.81 -8.10 17.16
N ASP A 173 1.77 -7.18 18.12
CA ASP A 173 1.73 -5.75 17.84
C ASP A 173 3.12 -5.27 17.42
N CYS A 174 3.25 -4.93 16.13
CA CYS A 174 4.52 -4.57 15.52
C CYS A 174 4.80 -3.07 15.51
N ARG A 175 3.93 -2.26 16.15
CA ARG A 175 4.05 -0.80 16.19
C ARG A 175 4.29 -0.24 14.79
N ASP A 176 5.36 0.53 14.62
CA ASP A 176 5.69 1.24 13.39
C ASP A 176 6.45 0.40 12.36
N ALA A 177 6.74 -0.87 12.65
CA ALA A 177 7.34 -1.79 11.72
C ALA A 177 6.26 -2.56 10.92
N MET A 178 6.64 -3.05 9.74
CA MET A 178 5.82 -4.04 9.02
C MET A 178 5.67 -5.33 9.84
N GLY A 179 6.76 -5.80 10.47
CA GLY A 179 6.70 -6.84 11.51
C GLY A 179 7.24 -8.22 11.14
N ALA A 180 7.58 -8.49 9.88
CA ALA A 180 8.01 -9.82 9.43
C ALA A 180 9.14 -10.42 10.28
N ASN A 181 10.24 -9.70 10.47
CA ASN A 181 11.38 -10.22 11.23
C ASN A 181 11.02 -10.47 12.71
N ALA A 182 10.36 -9.51 13.37
CA ALA A 182 9.96 -9.64 14.77
C ALA A 182 9.04 -10.85 14.99
N VAL A 183 8.03 -11.00 14.12
CA VAL A 183 7.07 -12.11 14.17
C VAL A 183 7.76 -13.45 13.93
N ASN A 184 8.64 -13.55 12.92
CA ASN A 184 9.35 -14.78 12.61
C ASN A 184 10.27 -15.20 13.75
N THR A 185 11.04 -14.27 14.32
CA THR A 185 11.91 -14.54 15.48
C THR A 185 11.11 -15.04 16.67
N MET A 186 9.96 -14.42 16.98
CA MET A 186 9.10 -14.88 18.07
C MET A 186 8.52 -16.28 17.78
N ALA A 187 8.06 -16.53 16.55
CA ALA A 187 7.53 -17.83 16.14
C ALA A 187 8.59 -18.95 16.21
N GLU A 188 9.83 -18.67 15.82
CA GLU A 188 10.95 -19.59 15.97
C GLU A 188 11.28 -19.85 17.44
N ARG A 189 11.27 -18.81 18.27
CA ARG A 189 11.57 -18.92 19.70
C ARG A 189 10.63 -19.84 20.44
N ILE A 190 9.33 -19.75 20.19
CA ILE A 190 8.31 -20.52 20.93
C ILE A 190 8.01 -21.88 20.33
N ALA A 191 8.54 -22.20 19.15
CA ALA A 191 8.30 -23.49 18.51
C ALA A 191 8.68 -24.70 19.38
N PRO A 192 9.86 -24.76 20.05
CA PRO A 192 10.20 -25.91 20.91
C PRO A 192 9.22 -26.10 22.06
N LEU A 193 8.76 -25.01 22.68
CA LEU A 193 7.76 -25.07 23.76
C LEU A 193 6.42 -25.62 23.25
N LEU A 194 5.99 -25.19 22.06
CA LEU A 194 4.77 -25.73 21.45
C LEU A 194 4.89 -27.20 21.05
N GLU A 195 6.07 -27.66 20.62
CA GLU A 195 6.33 -29.08 20.35
C GLU A 195 6.20 -29.91 21.64
N GLU A 196 6.77 -29.44 22.74
CA GLU A 196 6.65 -30.09 24.06
C GLU A 196 5.19 -30.18 24.53
N LEU A 197 4.45 -29.07 24.49
CA LEU A 197 3.06 -29.01 24.97
C LEU A 197 2.10 -29.83 24.12
N SER A 198 2.31 -29.86 22.80
CA SER A 198 1.42 -30.55 21.86
C SER A 198 1.79 -32.01 21.59
N GLY A 199 3.04 -32.41 21.87
CA GLY A 199 3.60 -33.68 21.41
C GLY A 199 3.76 -33.78 19.88
N GLY A 200 3.54 -32.68 19.16
CA GLY A 200 3.71 -32.59 17.71
C GLY A 200 5.08 -32.01 17.31
N LYS A 201 5.26 -31.83 16.00
CA LYS A 201 6.46 -31.23 15.40
C LYS A 201 6.12 -29.97 14.62
N ALA A 202 6.80 -28.88 14.93
CA ALA A 202 6.70 -27.61 14.23
C ALA A 202 7.35 -27.71 12.84
N VAL A 203 6.52 -27.61 11.80
CA VAL A 203 6.96 -27.69 10.39
C VAL A 203 7.17 -26.33 9.75
N LEU A 204 6.39 -25.32 10.16
CA LEU A 204 6.50 -23.94 9.68
C LEU A 204 6.46 -22.97 10.85
N ARG A 205 7.27 -21.91 10.77
CA ARG A 205 7.36 -20.77 11.71
C ARG A 205 7.53 -19.51 10.88
N ILE A 206 6.42 -18.88 10.51
CA ILE A 206 6.46 -17.80 9.52
C ILE A 206 5.27 -16.86 9.71
N LEU A 207 5.44 -15.57 9.44
CA LEU A 207 4.32 -14.64 9.40
C LEU A 207 3.24 -15.03 8.36
N SER A 208 2.02 -14.55 8.56
CA SER A 208 0.98 -14.51 7.54
C SER A 208 0.91 -13.13 6.89
N ASN A 209 0.89 -13.07 5.56
CA ASN A 209 0.60 -11.82 4.82
C ASN A 209 -0.90 -11.51 4.76
N LEU A 210 -1.78 -12.46 5.08
CA LEU A 210 -3.21 -12.21 5.29
C LEU A 210 -3.40 -11.55 6.67
N ALA A 211 -3.03 -10.28 6.77
CA ALA A 211 -2.97 -9.52 8.02
C ALA A 211 -4.35 -9.00 8.47
N VAL A 212 -5.28 -9.92 8.77
CA VAL A 212 -6.68 -9.60 9.10
C VAL A 212 -6.88 -8.79 10.39
N HIS A 213 -5.86 -8.68 11.25
CA HIS A 213 -5.90 -7.83 12.45
C HIS A 213 -5.25 -6.46 12.25
N ARG A 214 -4.72 -6.17 11.04
CA ARG A 214 -4.07 -4.92 10.67
C ARG A 214 -4.76 -4.33 9.44
N LEU A 215 -5.98 -3.86 9.66
CA LEU A 215 -6.86 -3.34 8.62
C LEU A 215 -6.82 -1.81 8.58
N VAL A 216 -7.01 -1.25 7.40
CA VAL A 216 -7.40 0.15 7.22
C VAL A 216 -8.81 0.20 6.65
N LYS A 217 -9.62 1.13 7.17
CA LYS A 217 -10.90 1.52 6.59
C LYS A 217 -10.80 2.94 6.09
N SER A 218 -11.35 3.20 4.90
CA SER A 218 -11.43 4.56 4.33
C SER A 218 -12.81 4.80 3.75
N SER A 219 -13.33 6.00 3.91
CA SER A 219 -14.60 6.42 3.32
C SER A 219 -14.53 7.86 2.81
N ALA A 220 -15.27 8.14 1.74
CA ALA A 220 -15.38 9.47 1.17
C ALA A 220 -16.76 9.68 0.54
N VAL A 221 -17.23 10.92 0.58
CA VAL A 221 -18.40 11.36 -0.19
C VAL A 221 -17.88 12.14 -1.38
N PHE A 222 -18.36 11.80 -2.58
CA PHE A 222 -18.03 12.49 -3.81
C PHE A 222 -19.26 13.24 -4.33
N ASP A 223 -19.07 14.55 -4.50
CA ASP A 223 -20.14 15.48 -4.87
C ASP A 223 -20.71 15.18 -6.27
N LYS A 224 -22.03 14.96 -6.36
CA LYS A 224 -22.67 14.57 -7.62
C LYS A 224 -22.51 15.60 -8.75
N GLU A 225 -22.47 16.89 -8.42
CA GLU A 225 -22.37 17.96 -9.43
C GLU A 225 -20.96 17.98 -10.03
N GLU A 226 -19.92 17.82 -9.20
CA GLU A 226 -18.53 17.65 -9.66
C GLU A 226 -18.29 16.32 -10.40
N LEU A 227 -19.15 15.31 -10.17
CA LEU A 227 -19.13 14.06 -10.91
C LEU A 227 -19.69 14.24 -12.33
N GLY A 228 -20.65 15.15 -12.51
CA GLY A 228 -21.37 15.40 -13.75
C GLY A 228 -22.84 14.97 -13.73
N GLY A 229 -23.43 14.80 -12.54
CA GLY A 229 -24.85 14.51 -12.34
C GLY A 229 -25.14 13.12 -11.78
N GLU A 230 -26.42 12.91 -11.44
CA GLU A 230 -26.91 11.68 -10.80
C GLU A 230 -26.76 10.43 -11.68
N GLU A 231 -26.85 10.55 -13.00
CA GLU A 231 -26.66 9.43 -13.94
C GLU A 231 -25.26 8.80 -13.81
N ILE A 232 -24.22 9.60 -13.56
CA ILE A 232 -22.85 9.10 -13.36
C ILE A 232 -22.72 8.42 -12.00
N VAL A 233 -23.41 8.93 -10.97
CA VAL A 233 -23.47 8.29 -9.64
C VAL A 233 -24.08 6.89 -9.77
N ASP A 234 -25.25 6.80 -10.41
CA ASP A 234 -25.96 5.54 -10.59
C ASP A 234 -25.13 4.54 -11.41
N ALA A 235 -24.50 5.00 -12.51
CA ALA A 235 -23.61 4.15 -13.31
C ALA A 235 -22.40 3.61 -12.52
N ILE A 236 -21.82 4.40 -11.61
CA ILE A 236 -20.72 3.94 -10.75
C ILE A 236 -21.21 2.88 -9.77
N VAL A 237 -22.39 3.08 -9.17
CA VAL A 237 -23.02 2.10 -8.28
C VAL A 237 -23.25 0.79 -9.04
N ASP A 238 -23.83 0.85 -10.24
CA ASP A 238 -24.09 -0.33 -11.07
C ASP A 238 -22.80 -1.11 -11.40
N VAL A 239 -21.74 -0.43 -11.84
CA VAL A 239 -20.46 -1.09 -12.15
C VAL A 239 -19.78 -1.64 -10.89
N SER A 240 -19.97 -1.00 -9.73
CA SER A 240 -19.52 -1.53 -8.44
C SER A 240 -20.26 -2.81 -8.07
N GLU A 241 -21.57 -2.91 -8.32
CA GLU A 241 -22.35 -4.13 -8.08
C GLU A 241 -21.96 -5.26 -9.04
N ILE A 242 -21.72 -4.95 -10.33
CA ILE A 242 -21.23 -5.93 -11.31
C ILE A 242 -19.93 -6.57 -10.82
N ALA A 243 -19.02 -5.78 -10.26
CA ALA A 243 -17.75 -6.29 -9.73
C ALA A 243 -17.95 -7.30 -8.59
N LYS A 244 -19.04 -7.24 -7.82
CA LYS A 244 -19.34 -8.22 -6.75
C LYS A 244 -19.78 -9.57 -7.30
N THR A 245 -20.36 -9.60 -8.49
CA THR A 245 -20.93 -10.81 -9.10
C THR A 245 -20.02 -11.47 -10.14
N ASP A 246 -19.02 -10.75 -10.67
CA ASP A 246 -18.11 -11.24 -11.69
C ASP A 246 -16.65 -11.14 -11.24
N ILE A 247 -16.01 -12.30 -11.02
CA ILE A 247 -14.60 -12.40 -10.62
C ILE A 247 -13.64 -11.75 -11.64
N TYR A 248 -13.96 -11.78 -12.93
CA TYR A 248 -13.14 -11.15 -13.97
C TYR A 248 -13.15 -9.63 -13.80
N ARG A 249 -14.32 -9.05 -13.50
CA ARG A 249 -14.43 -7.64 -13.15
C ARG A 249 -13.80 -7.32 -11.80
N ALA A 250 -14.04 -8.12 -10.76
CA ALA A 250 -13.47 -7.94 -9.42
C ALA A 250 -11.94 -7.85 -9.46
N SER A 251 -11.29 -8.71 -10.25
CA SER A 251 -9.83 -8.70 -10.45
C SER A 251 -9.35 -7.35 -10.99
N THR A 252 -9.97 -6.87 -12.06
CA THR A 252 -9.62 -5.58 -12.68
C THR A 252 -9.96 -4.40 -11.77
N HIS A 253 -11.04 -4.51 -11.00
CA HIS A 253 -11.47 -3.51 -10.03
C HIS A 253 -10.44 -3.32 -8.91
N ASN A 254 -9.98 -4.44 -8.32
CA ASN A 254 -8.98 -4.44 -7.26
C ASN A 254 -7.60 -4.04 -7.80
N LYS A 255 -7.23 -4.42 -9.03
CA LYS A 255 -6.02 -3.88 -9.70
C LYS A 255 -6.05 -2.36 -9.74
N GLY A 256 -7.21 -1.76 -10.03
CA GLY A 256 -7.40 -0.31 -10.01
C GLY A 256 -7.15 0.32 -8.63
N VAL A 257 -7.56 -0.34 -7.54
CA VAL A 257 -7.21 0.07 -6.16
C VAL A 257 -5.70 0.01 -5.96
N MET A 258 -5.08 -1.10 -6.37
CA MET A 258 -3.66 -1.38 -6.16
C MET A 258 -2.73 -0.48 -6.97
N ASN A 259 -3.16 0.05 -8.12
CA ASN A 259 -2.42 1.10 -8.84
C ASN A 259 -2.03 2.28 -7.94
N GLY A 260 -2.94 2.68 -7.04
CA GLY A 260 -2.67 3.76 -6.09
C GLY A 260 -1.84 3.30 -4.91
N ILE A 261 -2.27 2.21 -4.26
CA ILE A 261 -1.63 1.67 -3.05
C ILE A 261 -0.19 1.26 -3.34
N SER A 262 0.05 0.43 -4.35
CA SER A 262 1.39 -0.09 -4.68
C SER A 262 2.35 1.01 -5.08
N ALA A 263 1.86 2.08 -5.73
CA ALA A 263 2.70 3.24 -6.06
C ALA A 263 3.17 4.01 -4.81
N LEU A 264 2.31 4.18 -3.81
CA LEU A 264 2.67 4.79 -2.51
C LEU A 264 3.60 3.86 -1.71
N VAL A 265 3.27 2.57 -1.64
CA VAL A 265 4.04 1.55 -0.91
C VAL A 265 5.47 1.48 -1.45
N LEU A 266 5.62 1.46 -2.78
CA LEU A 266 6.94 1.49 -3.42
C LEU A 266 7.68 2.80 -3.12
N ALA A 267 7.01 3.95 -3.26
CA ALA A 267 7.62 5.26 -3.01
C ALA A 267 8.10 5.45 -1.57
N THR A 268 7.50 4.75 -0.61
CA THR A 268 7.87 4.78 0.81
C THR A 268 8.80 3.65 1.22
N GLY A 269 9.29 2.84 0.28
CA GLY A 269 10.24 1.76 0.54
C GLY A 269 9.63 0.59 1.32
N ASN A 270 8.32 0.40 1.23
CA ASN A 270 7.61 -0.74 1.80
C ASN A 270 7.50 -1.90 0.81
N ASP A 271 7.17 -3.09 1.32
CA ASP A 271 7.06 -4.30 0.51
C ASP A 271 5.72 -4.34 -0.24
N THR A 272 5.76 -4.07 -1.55
CA THR A 272 4.56 -4.13 -2.41
C THR A 272 3.96 -5.53 -2.49
N ARG A 273 4.77 -6.60 -2.46
CA ARG A 273 4.28 -7.98 -2.58
C ARG A 273 3.51 -8.39 -1.34
N ALA A 274 3.97 -7.98 -0.15
CA ALA A 274 3.26 -8.26 1.10
C ALA A 274 1.88 -7.59 1.13
N VAL A 275 1.81 -6.32 0.72
CA VAL A 275 0.55 -5.58 0.66
C VAL A 275 -0.40 -6.17 -0.41
N GLU A 276 0.08 -6.41 -1.62
CA GLU A 276 -0.69 -7.05 -2.70
C GLU A 276 -1.24 -8.42 -2.27
N ALA A 277 -0.38 -9.28 -1.71
CA ALA A 277 -0.80 -10.59 -1.21
C ALA A 277 -1.87 -10.46 -0.12
N GLY A 278 -1.73 -9.51 0.82
CA GLY A 278 -2.71 -9.28 1.87
C GLY A 278 -4.06 -8.81 1.33
N VAL A 279 -4.07 -7.81 0.45
CA VAL A 279 -5.29 -7.24 -0.15
C VAL A 279 -6.02 -8.29 -0.98
N HIS A 280 -5.33 -8.97 -1.89
CA HIS A 280 -5.93 -9.98 -2.75
C HIS A 280 -6.37 -11.23 -1.97
N SER A 281 -5.63 -11.66 -0.95
CA SER A 281 -6.08 -12.76 -0.08
C SER A 281 -7.30 -12.37 0.75
N TYR A 282 -7.41 -11.11 1.17
CA TYR A 282 -8.59 -10.60 1.88
C TYR A 282 -9.83 -10.58 0.99
N ALA A 283 -9.67 -10.12 -0.26
CA ALA A 283 -10.70 -10.15 -1.29
C ALA A 283 -11.19 -11.57 -1.59
N GLY A 284 -10.30 -12.57 -1.48
CA GLY A 284 -10.60 -13.99 -1.71
C GLY A 284 -10.86 -14.82 -0.45
N LYS A 285 -11.02 -14.21 0.73
CA LYS A 285 -11.13 -14.96 2.01
C LYS A 285 -12.45 -15.73 2.17
N GLY A 286 -13.49 -15.35 1.42
CA GLY A 286 -14.81 -15.97 1.44
C GLY A 286 -14.97 -17.07 0.40
N GLU A 287 -16.21 -17.36 0.01
CA GLU A 287 -16.53 -18.37 -1.02
C GLU A 287 -16.14 -17.92 -2.44
N SER A 288 -15.96 -16.62 -2.65
CA SER A 288 -15.63 -16.03 -3.95
C SER A 288 -14.75 -14.80 -3.77
N TYR A 289 -14.01 -14.46 -4.82
CA TYR A 289 -13.16 -13.29 -4.86
C TYR A 289 -14.00 -12.03 -5.20
N ILE A 290 -13.99 -11.04 -4.32
CA ILE A 290 -14.87 -9.86 -4.38
C ILE A 290 -14.10 -8.52 -4.44
N PRO A 291 -14.73 -7.42 -4.87
CA PRO A 291 -14.11 -6.10 -4.81
C PRO A 291 -13.85 -5.68 -3.35
N VAL A 292 -12.73 -4.99 -3.12
CA VAL A 292 -12.36 -4.48 -1.77
C VAL A 292 -12.93 -3.09 -1.46
N THR A 293 -13.70 -2.53 -2.40
CA THR A 293 -14.42 -1.28 -2.23
C THR A 293 -15.91 -1.48 -2.49
N SER A 294 -16.72 -0.59 -1.94
CA SER A 294 -18.14 -0.50 -2.24
C SER A 294 -18.53 0.94 -2.52
N PHE A 295 -19.48 1.12 -3.43
CA PHE A 295 -20.05 2.43 -3.76
C PHE A 295 -21.57 2.38 -3.62
N SER A 296 -22.12 3.43 -3.02
CA SER A 296 -23.56 3.59 -2.83
C SER A 296 -23.97 5.05 -2.99
N LYS A 297 -25.27 5.32 -3.00
CA LYS A 297 -25.83 6.67 -3.08
C LYS A 297 -26.42 7.07 -1.73
N ASN A 298 -26.08 8.25 -1.22
CA ASN A 298 -26.68 8.77 0.01
C ASN A 298 -28.04 9.47 -0.25
N SER A 299 -28.67 9.98 0.80
CA SER A 299 -29.96 10.67 0.72
C SER A 299 -29.94 12.00 -0.06
N GLU A 300 -28.76 12.61 -0.26
CA GLU A 300 -28.59 13.84 -1.04
C GLU A 300 -28.32 13.55 -2.53
N GLY A 301 -28.19 12.28 -2.89
CA GLY A 301 -27.84 11.82 -4.24
C GLY A 301 -26.34 11.82 -4.52
N ASP A 302 -25.49 12.04 -3.52
CA ASP A 302 -24.04 11.97 -3.68
C ASP A 302 -23.54 10.53 -3.59
N LEU A 303 -22.38 10.28 -4.22
CA LEU A 303 -21.73 8.98 -4.21
C LEU A 303 -20.94 8.80 -2.91
N VAL A 304 -21.18 7.72 -2.19
CA VAL A 304 -20.41 7.29 -1.01
C VAL A 304 -19.54 6.12 -1.41
N GLY A 305 -18.23 6.25 -1.24
CA GLY A 305 -17.27 5.18 -1.45
C GLY A 305 -16.65 4.72 -0.15
N GLU A 306 -16.46 3.41 0.00
CA GLU A 306 -15.83 2.78 1.16
C GLU A 306 -14.77 1.76 0.72
N LEU A 307 -13.72 1.59 1.53
CA LEU A 307 -12.64 0.62 1.35
C LEU A 307 -12.29 0.00 2.70
N GLU A 308 -12.08 -1.32 2.73
CA GLU A 308 -11.50 -2.02 3.88
C GLU A 308 -10.52 -3.10 3.41
N VAL A 309 -9.25 -2.99 3.79
CA VAL A 309 -8.21 -3.95 3.40
C VAL A 309 -7.12 -4.10 4.46
N PRO A 310 -6.39 -5.24 4.49
CA PRO A 310 -5.14 -5.35 5.22
C PRO A 310 -4.10 -4.36 4.72
N MET A 311 -3.35 -3.75 5.65
CA MET A 311 -2.33 -2.76 5.31
C MET A 311 -1.09 -2.90 6.21
N ALA A 312 -0.27 -3.89 5.89
CA ALA A 312 0.98 -4.19 6.60
C ALA A 312 2.14 -3.33 6.09
N VAL A 313 2.11 -2.03 6.41
CA VAL A 313 3.16 -1.05 6.10
C VAL A 313 3.95 -0.66 7.35
N GLY A 314 5.15 -0.12 7.18
CA GLY A 314 5.97 0.42 8.26
C GLY A 314 6.61 1.75 7.91
N ILE A 315 6.98 2.50 8.95
CA ILE A 315 7.83 3.71 8.85
C ILE A 315 9.22 3.47 9.46
N VAL A 316 9.45 2.27 10.00
CA VAL A 316 10.76 1.80 10.45
C VAL A 316 11.06 0.40 9.93
N GLY A 317 12.35 0.09 9.73
CA GLY A 317 12.83 -1.22 9.30
C GLY A 317 12.82 -1.42 7.78
N GLY A 318 13.58 -2.41 7.31
CA GLY A 318 13.74 -2.65 5.87
C GLY A 318 14.31 -1.44 5.12
N ALA A 319 13.83 -1.23 3.88
CA ALA A 319 14.30 -0.15 3.02
C ALA A 319 13.84 1.25 3.47
N THR A 320 12.82 1.36 4.32
CA THR A 320 12.24 2.64 4.79
C THR A 320 13.26 3.56 5.47
N LYS A 321 14.30 3.00 6.11
CA LYS A 321 15.40 3.76 6.76
C LYS A 321 16.65 3.90 5.90
N ILE A 322 16.87 2.98 4.95
CA ILE A 322 18.13 2.86 4.22
C ILE A 322 18.06 3.63 2.90
N HIS A 323 16.92 3.57 2.21
CA HIS A 323 16.75 4.20 0.91
C HIS A 323 16.50 5.71 1.08
N PRO A 324 17.39 6.60 0.57
CA PRO A 324 17.29 8.05 0.81
C PRO A 324 15.97 8.65 0.31
N VAL A 325 15.54 8.27 -0.90
CA VAL A 325 14.24 8.70 -1.48
C VAL A 325 13.05 8.25 -0.61
N ALA A 326 13.00 7.00 -0.16
CA ALA A 326 11.92 6.50 0.70
C ALA A 326 11.84 7.27 2.02
N LYS A 327 13.00 7.51 2.66
CA LYS A 327 13.09 8.31 3.88
C LYS A 327 12.60 9.75 3.66
N THR A 328 13.02 10.39 2.57
CA THR A 328 12.52 11.72 2.20
C THR A 328 11.01 11.70 1.97
N ASN A 329 10.48 10.70 1.27
CA ASN A 329 9.04 10.58 0.99
C ASN A 329 8.21 10.41 2.27
N LEU A 330 8.68 9.64 3.25
CA LEU A 330 8.05 9.56 4.58
C LEU A 330 8.05 10.92 5.30
N LYS A 331 9.12 11.71 5.17
CA LYS A 331 9.18 13.08 5.68
C LYS A 331 8.23 14.02 4.93
N VAL A 332 8.10 13.89 3.61
CA VAL A 332 7.14 14.66 2.81
C VAL A 332 5.70 14.40 3.27
N LEU A 333 5.37 13.14 3.59
CA LEU A 333 4.08 12.78 4.15
C LEU A 333 3.83 13.39 5.54
N GLY A 334 4.89 13.72 6.29
CA GLY A 334 4.78 14.37 7.61
C GLY A 334 4.02 13.51 8.62
N ILE A 335 4.24 12.20 8.60
CA ILE A 335 3.56 11.21 9.44
C ILE A 335 4.41 10.79 10.64
N SER A 336 3.76 10.37 11.72
CA SER A 336 4.43 9.91 12.95
C SER A 336 4.17 8.45 13.30
N SER A 337 3.33 7.74 12.55
CA SER A 337 3.05 6.33 12.79
C SER A 337 2.80 5.53 11.50
N ALA A 338 3.01 4.21 11.56
CA ALA A 338 2.62 3.30 10.47
C ALA A 338 1.11 3.21 10.28
N ALA A 339 0.32 3.48 11.33
CA ALA A 339 -1.14 3.57 11.23
C ALA A 339 -1.56 4.73 10.32
N GLU A 340 -0.93 5.90 10.48
CA GLU A 340 -1.18 7.06 9.61
C GLU A 340 -0.77 6.78 8.15
N LEU A 341 0.34 6.04 7.92
CA LEU A 341 0.69 5.58 6.57
C LEU A 341 -0.37 4.65 5.98
N ALA A 342 -0.92 3.74 6.79
CA ALA A 342 -1.95 2.82 6.38
C ALA A 342 -3.24 3.55 5.99
N GLU A 343 -3.67 4.53 6.80
CA GLU A 343 -4.79 5.44 6.52
C GLU A 343 -4.63 6.18 5.20
N ILE A 344 -3.43 6.70 4.93
CA ILE A 344 -3.10 7.34 3.66
C ILE A 344 -3.20 6.34 2.50
N ALA A 345 -2.68 5.12 2.67
CA ALA A 345 -2.77 4.09 1.63
C ALA A 345 -4.22 3.70 1.32
N GLY A 346 -5.07 3.53 2.34
CA GLY A 346 -6.50 3.27 2.16
C GLY A 346 -7.20 4.41 1.41
N ALA A 347 -6.92 5.66 1.78
CA ALA A 347 -7.49 6.84 1.12
C ALA A 347 -7.06 6.94 -0.37
N VAL A 348 -5.79 6.65 -0.65
CA VAL A 348 -5.25 6.61 -2.02
C VAL A 348 -5.90 5.50 -2.84
N GLY A 349 -6.04 4.29 -2.28
CA GLY A 349 -6.70 3.17 -2.93
C GLY A 349 -8.16 3.46 -3.28
N LEU A 350 -8.91 4.06 -2.35
CA LEU A 350 -10.31 4.46 -2.57
C LEU A 350 -10.42 5.52 -3.68
N CYS A 351 -9.56 6.55 -3.63
CA CYS A 351 -9.52 7.60 -4.65
C CYS A 351 -9.16 7.03 -6.03
N GLN A 352 -8.20 6.11 -6.09
CA GLN A 352 -7.76 5.51 -7.35
C GLN A 352 -8.88 4.68 -7.99
N ASN A 353 -9.59 3.90 -7.18
CA ASN A 353 -10.70 3.09 -7.66
C ASN A 353 -11.89 3.94 -8.08
N PHE A 354 -12.26 4.97 -7.31
CA PHE A 354 -13.27 5.95 -7.72
C PHE A 354 -12.92 6.58 -9.09
N ALA A 355 -11.68 7.04 -9.27
CA ALA A 355 -11.26 7.66 -10.53
C ALA A 355 -11.37 6.68 -11.72
N ALA A 356 -11.03 5.41 -11.52
CA ALA A 356 -11.15 4.38 -12.54
C ALA A 356 -12.62 4.10 -12.90
N LEU A 357 -13.50 4.01 -11.90
CA LEU A 357 -14.94 3.81 -12.14
C LEU A 357 -15.56 5.02 -12.83
N LYS A 358 -15.25 6.24 -12.39
CA LYS A 358 -15.70 7.47 -13.06
C LYS A 358 -15.28 7.47 -14.52
N ALA A 359 -14.02 7.15 -14.81
CA ALA A 359 -13.52 7.09 -16.18
C ALA A 359 -14.17 5.98 -17.02
N LEU A 360 -14.66 4.90 -16.41
CA LEU A 360 -15.40 3.84 -17.11
C LEU A 360 -16.83 4.25 -17.45
N THR A 361 -17.46 5.05 -16.59
CA THR A 361 -18.89 5.39 -16.69
C THR A 361 -19.15 6.72 -17.39
N SER A 362 -18.24 7.69 -17.33
CA SER A 362 -18.46 9.03 -17.90
C SER A 362 -18.13 9.14 -19.40
N GLU A 363 -17.13 8.41 -19.90
CA GLU A 363 -16.75 8.34 -21.33
C GLU A 363 -15.95 7.04 -21.55
N GLY A 364 -16.16 6.28 -22.64
CA GLY A 364 -15.36 5.07 -22.87
C GLY A 364 -13.84 5.34 -22.80
N ILE A 365 -13.14 4.66 -21.87
CA ILE A 365 -11.72 4.83 -21.46
C ILE A 365 -10.77 5.27 -22.59
N GLN A 366 -10.96 4.73 -23.79
CA GLN A 366 -10.11 4.95 -24.95
C GLN A 366 -9.89 6.42 -25.29
N LYS A 367 -10.89 7.30 -25.19
CA LYS A 367 -10.71 8.72 -25.57
C LYS A 367 -9.79 9.50 -24.63
N GLY A 368 -9.85 9.23 -23.33
CA GLY A 368 -9.00 9.86 -22.31
C GLY A 368 -7.56 9.33 -22.33
N HIS A 369 -7.39 8.01 -22.38
CA HIS A 369 -6.08 7.36 -22.48
C HIS A 369 -5.33 7.78 -23.75
N MET A 370 -6.02 7.90 -24.88
CA MET A 370 -5.41 8.31 -26.16
C MET A 370 -4.78 9.70 -26.12
N LYS A 371 -5.29 10.66 -25.34
CA LYS A 371 -4.66 12.00 -25.23
C LYS A 371 -3.29 11.96 -24.54
N LEU A 372 -3.11 11.09 -23.55
CA LEU A 372 -1.82 10.90 -22.86
C LEU A 372 -0.89 9.97 -23.67
N HIS A 373 -1.44 8.94 -24.31
CA HIS A 373 -0.68 8.08 -25.22
C HIS A 373 -0.14 8.86 -26.42
N ALA A 374 -0.91 9.82 -26.96
CA ALA A 374 -0.47 10.71 -28.02
C ALA A 374 0.76 11.54 -27.61
N ARG A 375 0.83 12.01 -26.36
CA ARG A 375 2.02 12.69 -25.82
C ARG A 375 3.24 11.76 -25.73
N LYS A 376 3.04 10.48 -25.40
CA LYS A 376 4.11 9.47 -25.39
C LYS A 376 4.66 9.24 -26.81
N ILE A 377 3.78 9.11 -27.80
CA ILE A 377 4.15 8.99 -29.21
C ILE A 377 4.88 10.24 -29.73
N GLU A 378 4.47 11.44 -29.31
CA GLU A 378 5.20 12.68 -29.63
C GLU A 378 6.61 12.70 -29.01
N SER A 379 6.77 12.24 -27.77
CA SER A 379 8.08 12.14 -27.13
C SER A 379 8.99 11.10 -27.78
N GLU A 380 8.44 9.97 -28.25
CA GLU A 380 9.18 8.95 -29.01
C GLU A 380 9.66 9.48 -30.37
N LYS A 381 8.83 10.28 -31.07
CA LYS A 381 9.20 10.94 -32.33
C LYS A 381 10.29 12.02 -32.17
N MET A 382 10.28 12.75 -31.05
CA MET A 382 11.33 13.73 -30.73
C MET A 382 12.66 13.06 -30.36
N GLY A 383 12.65 11.86 -29.77
CA GLY A 383 13.87 11.09 -29.46
C GLY A 383 14.56 10.49 -30.70
N THR A 384 13.82 10.22 -31.78
CA THR A 384 14.36 9.66 -33.03
C THR A 384 14.86 10.71 -34.03
N SER A 385 14.52 11.99 -33.86
CA SER A 385 14.87 13.05 -34.83
C SER A 385 16.23 13.73 -34.56
N SER A 386 16.93 13.37 -33.49
CA SER A 386 18.29 13.87 -33.18
C SER A 386 19.43 12.96 -33.63
N GLY A 387 19.16 11.91 -34.43
CA GLY A 387 20.14 10.86 -34.76
C GLY A 387 20.53 10.72 -36.24
N LEU A 388 20.00 11.52 -37.16
CA LEU A 388 20.31 11.37 -38.59
C LEU A 388 20.46 12.74 -39.26
N ASN A 389 21.69 13.25 -39.28
CA ASN A 389 22.15 14.18 -40.32
C ASN A 389 23.67 14.08 -40.51
N ASN A 390 24.03 13.42 -41.62
CA ASN A 390 25.12 13.68 -42.58
C ASN A 390 26.58 13.86 -42.13
N SER A 391 27.41 12.89 -42.53
CA SER A 391 28.69 13.03 -43.27
C SER A 391 29.23 11.62 -43.54
N ASP A 392 29.73 11.13 -44.67
CA ASP A 392 30.03 11.63 -46.03
C ASP A 392 30.39 10.34 -46.84
N PRO A 393 30.06 10.15 -48.13
CA PRO A 393 30.38 8.93 -48.86
C PRO A 393 31.68 9.13 -49.65
N ASN A 394 32.82 8.76 -49.08
CA ASN A 394 34.04 8.40 -49.81
C ASN A 394 35.13 7.92 -48.84
N GLU A 395 35.40 6.62 -48.81
CA GLU A 395 36.80 6.15 -48.85
C GLU A 395 36.85 4.67 -49.24
N LYS A 396 37.46 4.44 -50.41
CA LYS A 396 37.96 3.15 -50.88
C LYS A 396 39.37 2.97 -50.31
N LEU A 397 39.58 1.94 -49.50
CA LEU A 397 40.65 0.91 -49.61
C LEU A 397 40.69 0.06 -48.35
#